data_AF-A0A8T3PYX1-F1
#
_entry.id   AF-A0A8T3PYX1-F1
#
_cell.length_a   1.000
_cell.length_b   1.000
_cell.length_c   1.000
_cell.angle_alpha   90.00
_cell.angle_beta   90.00
_cell.angle_gamma   90.00
#
_symmetry.space_group_name_H-M   'P 1'
#
loop_
_entity.id
_entity.type
_entity.pdbx_description
1 polymer ?
#
loop_
_entity_poly.entity_id
_entity_poly.type
_entity_poly.pdbx_seq_one_letter_code
_entity_poly.pdbx_strand_id
1 'polypeptide(L)'
;MASHSGAGGWAVGIDVGGTFTDAVAIRADGAMRLAKVPSTPDDPARALLAALHALARDGVEPAAIGRLVHGTTVATNALLTGSLDRVVLVATAGFRDILGIRDGMREAMYDLFAPRPPELVRRADRLEVRERMGRDGRPIVPLTREEIARVVGAVRRRRPRSVAVALLFSYASDAHERRVTDALRKALPGVPVTCSSDVSREFREYPRTATTAIAAGLRPAVERYIG
;
A
#
# COMPACT_ATOMS: atom_id res chain seq x y z
N MET A 1 20.86 12.40 -32.71
CA MET A 1 21.70 12.35 -31.50
C MET A 1 22.08 13.78 -31.15
N ALA A 2 21.40 14.36 -30.17
CA ALA A 2 21.73 15.66 -29.59
C ALA A 2 21.91 15.46 -28.08
N SER A 3 23.13 15.71 -27.63
CA SER A 3 23.66 15.60 -26.28
C SER A 3 22.88 16.44 -25.28
N HIS A 4 22.24 15.79 -24.29
CA HIS A 4 21.83 16.43 -23.04
C HIS A 4 22.80 16.00 -21.94
N SER A 5 23.96 16.66 -21.87
CA SER A 5 24.85 16.56 -20.72
C SER A 5 25.28 17.96 -20.31
N GLY A 6 24.78 18.42 -19.15
CA GLY A 6 25.48 19.40 -18.31
C GLY A 6 24.87 20.80 -18.21
N ALA A 7 23.69 20.94 -17.60
CA ALA A 7 23.35 22.13 -16.82
C ALA A 7 22.56 21.65 -15.60
N GLY A 8 23.01 21.98 -14.39
CA GLY A 8 22.51 21.41 -13.14
C GLY A 8 20.99 21.51 -13.04
N GLY A 9 20.29 20.40 -13.27
CA GLY A 9 18.84 20.35 -13.12
C GLY A 9 18.46 20.59 -11.66
N TRP A 10 17.29 21.17 -11.44
CA TRP A 10 16.73 21.30 -10.11
C TRP A 10 16.35 19.91 -9.59
N ALA A 11 16.75 19.62 -8.35
CA ALA A 11 16.17 18.55 -7.55
C ALA A 11 15.15 19.18 -6.61
N VAL A 12 13.91 18.75 -6.72
CA VAL A 12 12.78 19.32 -5.97
C VAL A 12 12.25 18.28 -5.00
N GLY A 13 12.14 18.62 -3.72
CA GLY A 13 11.42 17.87 -2.71
C GLY A 13 10.14 18.60 -2.34
N ILE A 14 9.00 17.92 -2.32
CA ILE A 14 7.72 18.47 -1.90
C ILE A 14 7.11 17.57 -0.84
N ASP A 15 6.77 18.12 0.32
CA ASP A 15 6.05 17.42 1.39
C ASP A 15 4.65 18.00 1.57
N VAL A 16 3.63 17.18 1.30
CA VAL A 16 2.22 17.55 1.47
C VAL A 16 1.74 17.16 2.86
N GLY A 17 1.74 18.15 3.75
CA GLY A 17 1.22 18.03 5.12
C GLY A 17 -0.27 18.36 5.23
N GLY A 18 -0.78 18.37 6.47
CA GLY A 18 -2.19 18.68 6.75
C GLY A 18 -2.56 20.16 6.60
N THR A 19 -1.67 21.07 7.00
CA THR A 19 -1.93 22.52 6.96
C THR A 19 -1.24 23.21 5.79
N PHE A 20 0.03 22.88 5.57
CA PHE A 20 0.86 23.46 4.52
C PHE A 20 1.56 22.36 3.73
N THR A 21 1.84 22.69 2.48
CA THR A 21 2.71 21.95 1.59
C THR A 21 4.01 22.73 1.45
N ASP A 22 5.10 22.07 1.79
CA ASP A 22 6.44 22.63 1.80
C ASP A 22 7.22 22.10 0.60
N ALA A 23 7.89 22.99 -0.14
CA ALA A 23 8.68 22.62 -1.30
C ALA A 23 10.07 23.25 -1.26
N VAL A 24 11.08 22.46 -1.60
CA VAL A 24 12.49 22.86 -1.63
C VAL A 24 13.06 22.45 -2.97
N ALA A 25 13.58 23.40 -3.72
CA ALA A 25 14.34 23.16 -4.95
C ALA A 25 15.81 23.48 -4.70
N ILE A 26 16.69 22.55 -5.02
CA ILE A 26 18.15 22.73 -4.95
C ILE A 26 18.78 22.46 -6.32
N ARG A 27 19.84 23.20 -6.63
CA ARG A 27 20.63 23.03 -7.85
C ARG A 27 22.09 22.78 -7.49
N ALA A 28 22.82 22.13 -8.39
CA ALA A 28 24.22 21.72 -8.16
C ALA A 28 25.19 22.89 -7.90
N ASP A 29 24.84 24.10 -8.33
CA ASP A 29 25.59 25.34 -8.07
C ASP A 29 25.30 25.95 -6.68
N GLY A 30 24.50 25.26 -5.85
CA GLY A 30 24.11 25.73 -4.52
C GLY A 30 22.88 26.65 -4.51
N ALA A 31 22.29 26.96 -5.67
CA ALA A 31 21.05 27.75 -5.69
C ALA A 31 19.91 26.97 -5.02
N MET A 32 19.14 27.67 -4.19
CA MET A 32 17.99 27.13 -3.46
C MET A 32 16.77 28.00 -3.66
N ARG A 33 15.60 27.38 -3.80
CA ARG A 33 14.29 28.04 -3.78
C ARG A 33 13.36 27.28 -2.84
N LEU A 34 12.49 28.03 -2.17
CA LEU A 34 11.55 27.50 -1.19
C LEU A 34 10.16 27.99 -1.56
N ALA A 35 9.17 27.12 -1.43
CA ALA A 35 7.77 27.52 -1.48
C ALA A 35 7.01 26.88 -0.33
N LYS A 36 6.08 27.63 0.26
CA LYS A 36 5.14 27.14 1.24
C LYS A 36 3.75 27.58 0.80
N VAL A 37 2.88 26.62 0.51
CA VAL A 37 1.51 26.88 0.06
C VAL A 37 0.52 26.21 1.01
N PRO A 38 -0.72 26.73 1.14
CA PRO A 38 -1.76 26.02 1.88
C PRO A 38 -1.98 24.61 1.30
N SER A 39 -2.14 23.61 2.17
CA SER A 39 -2.54 22.27 1.74
C SER A 39 -4.01 22.22 1.33
N THR A 40 -4.34 21.23 0.52
CA THR A 40 -5.71 20.94 0.07
C THR A 40 -6.06 19.50 0.47
N PRO A 41 -6.52 19.24 1.71
CA PRO A 41 -6.72 17.88 2.23
C PRO A 41 -7.74 17.05 1.43
N ASP A 42 -8.70 17.72 0.80
CA ASP A 42 -9.71 17.13 -0.08
C ASP A 42 -9.15 16.69 -1.44
N ASP A 43 -8.08 17.34 -1.91
CA ASP A 43 -7.36 16.99 -3.13
C ASP A 43 -5.90 17.40 -3.01
N PRO A 44 -5.03 16.54 -2.46
CA PRO A 44 -3.63 16.87 -2.20
C PRO A 44 -2.83 17.12 -3.49
N ALA A 45 -3.34 16.75 -4.68
CA ALA A 45 -2.65 16.97 -5.95
C ALA A 45 -2.64 18.45 -6.31
N ARG A 46 -3.68 19.20 -5.94
CA ARG A 46 -3.71 20.67 -6.10
C ARG A 46 -2.62 21.36 -5.29
N ALA A 47 -2.35 20.91 -4.07
CA ALA A 47 -1.29 21.50 -3.25
C ALA A 47 0.11 21.24 -3.85
N LEU A 48 0.35 20.05 -4.41
CA LEU A 48 1.55 19.72 -5.16
C LEU A 48 1.75 20.68 -6.36
N LEU A 49 0.70 20.85 -7.18
CA LEU A 49 0.74 21.75 -8.34
C LEU A 49 0.93 23.22 -7.93
N ALA A 50 0.27 23.67 -6.86
CA ALA A 50 0.43 25.01 -6.32
C ALA A 50 1.87 25.28 -5.86
N ALA A 51 2.51 24.30 -5.23
CA ALA A 51 3.91 24.39 -4.81
C ALA A 51 4.86 24.47 -6.02
N LEU A 52 4.62 23.67 -7.07
CA LEU A 52 5.39 23.75 -8.32
C LEU A 52 5.20 25.11 -9.02
N HIS A 53 3.98 25.64 -9.08
CA HIS A 53 3.72 26.98 -9.64
C HIS A 53 4.36 28.10 -8.81
N ALA A 54 4.43 27.95 -7.48
CA ALA A 54 5.15 28.90 -6.63
C ALA A 54 6.67 28.87 -6.92
N LEU A 55 7.27 27.68 -7.02
CA LEU A 55 8.68 27.55 -7.40
C LEU A 55 8.97 28.07 -8.82
N ALA A 56 8.06 27.86 -9.77
CA ALA A 56 8.20 28.35 -11.14
C ALA A 56 8.23 29.89 -11.19
N ARG A 57 7.40 30.56 -10.38
CA ARG A 57 7.43 32.04 -10.24
C ARG A 57 8.77 32.55 -9.72
N ASP A 58 9.54 31.72 -9.03
CA ASP A 58 10.87 32.04 -8.49
C ASP A 58 12.03 31.51 -9.36
N GLY A 59 11.74 31.12 -10.60
CA GLY A 59 12.72 30.74 -11.62
C GLY A 59 13.08 29.24 -11.65
N VAL A 60 12.30 28.39 -11.00
CA VAL A 60 12.41 26.92 -11.13
C VAL A 60 11.50 26.44 -12.26
N GLU A 61 11.98 26.56 -13.49
CA GLU A 61 11.24 26.07 -14.65
C GLU A 61 10.97 24.57 -14.54
N PRO A 62 9.72 24.08 -14.72
CA PRO A 62 9.40 22.66 -14.61
C PRO A 62 10.23 21.76 -15.52
N ALA A 63 10.56 22.25 -16.73
CA ALA A 63 11.40 21.53 -17.69
C ALA A 63 12.85 21.35 -17.23
N ALA A 64 13.31 22.16 -16.25
CA ALA A 64 14.65 22.06 -15.68
C ALA A 64 14.70 21.17 -14.42
N ILE A 65 13.56 20.60 -13.98
CA ILE A 65 13.51 19.68 -12.84
C ILE A 65 13.96 18.30 -13.31
N GLY A 66 15.17 17.90 -12.91
CA GLY A 66 15.71 16.57 -13.23
C GLY A 66 15.26 15.48 -12.25
N ARG A 67 14.79 15.88 -11.06
CA ARG A 67 14.32 14.97 -10.02
C ARG A 67 13.24 15.63 -9.18
N LEU A 68 12.11 14.93 -9.00
CA LEU A 68 11.04 15.30 -8.08
C LEU A 68 10.89 14.20 -7.02
N VAL A 69 11.01 14.57 -5.75
CA VAL A 69 10.72 13.71 -4.60
C VAL A 69 9.45 14.23 -3.95
N HIS A 70 8.46 13.37 -3.83
CA HIS A 70 7.18 13.72 -3.26
C HIS A 70 6.94 12.92 -1.97
N GLY A 71 6.87 13.63 -0.85
CA GLY A 71 6.42 13.15 0.45
C GLY A 71 4.97 13.55 0.68
N THR A 72 4.20 12.67 1.31
CA THR A 72 2.81 12.95 1.66
C THR A 72 2.42 12.24 2.94
N THR A 73 1.53 12.90 3.68
CA THR A 73 0.92 12.38 4.90
C THR A 73 -0.38 11.62 4.65
N VAL A 74 -0.85 11.50 3.39
CA VAL A 74 -2.11 10.84 3.04
C VAL A 74 -2.20 9.41 3.58
N ALA A 75 -1.13 8.62 3.44
CA ALA A 75 -1.10 7.24 3.90
C ALA A 75 -1.17 7.12 5.44
N THR A 76 -0.34 7.91 6.14
CA THR A 76 -0.30 7.91 7.60
C THR A 76 -1.60 8.42 8.20
N ASN A 77 -2.18 9.48 7.63
CA ASN A 77 -3.47 10.01 8.09
C ASN A 77 -4.59 9.01 7.88
N ALA A 78 -4.67 8.36 6.71
CA ALA A 78 -5.69 7.33 6.46
C ALA A 78 -5.61 6.17 7.46
N LEU A 79 -4.41 5.81 7.93
CA LEU A 79 -4.23 4.82 8.99
C LEU A 79 -4.70 5.33 10.36
N LEU A 80 -4.29 6.55 10.74
CA LEU A 80 -4.64 7.15 12.03
C LEU A 80 -6.15 7.41 12.17
N THR A 81 -6.80 7.85 11.10
CA THR A 81 -8.25 8.14 11.08
C THR A 81 -9.11 6.93 10.76
N GLY A 82 -8.50 5.74 10.58
CA GLY A 82 -9.22 4.50 10.25
C GLY A 82 -9.95 4.55 8.91
N SER A 83 -9.46 5.34 7.95
CA SER A 83 -10.09 5.60 6.65
C SER A 83 -9.58 4.68 5.53
N LEU A 84 -9.10 3.49 5.88
CA LEU A 84 -8.70 2.48 4.90
C LEU A 84 -9.91 2.03 4.07
N ASP A 85 -9.73 1.93 2.75
CA ASP A 85 -10.75 1.38 1.87
C ASP A 85 -11.02 -0.11 2.21
N ARG A 86 -12.25 -0.58 1.97
CA ARG A 86 -12.65 -1.94 2.38
C ARG A 86 -11.86 -3.03 1.64
N VAL A 87 -11.06 -3.76 2.41
CA VAL A 87 -10.25 -4.89 1.95
C VAL A 87 -10.98 -6.23 2.12
N VAL A 88 -10.81 -7.14 1.17
CA VAL A 88 -11.03 -8.59 1.37
C VAL A 88 -9.67 -9.27 1.51
N LEU A 89 -9.47 -10.01 2.60
CA LEU A 89 -8.26 -10.80 2.82
C LEU A 89 -8.47 -12.22 2.29
N VAL A 90 -7.48 -12.74 1.56
CA VAL A 90 -7.39 -14.12 1.12
C VAL A 90 -6.18 -14.75 1.79
N ALA A 91 -6.41 -15.72 2.67
CA ALA A 91 -5.39 -16.38 3.47
C ALA A 91 -5.45 -17.89 3.33
N THR A 92 -4.37 -18.58 3.70
CA THR A 92 -4.35 -20.04 3.78
C THR A 92 -5.46 -20.56 4.73
N ALA A 93 -6.08 -21.68 4.39
CA ALA A 93 -7.09 -22.32 5.23
C ALA A 93 -6.59 -22.58 6.65
N GLY A 94 -7.40 -22.22 7.64
CA GLY A 94 -7.06 -22.22 9.06
C GLY A 94 -6.33 -20.97 9.55
N PHE A 95 -5.96 -20.03 8.66
CA PHE A 95 -5.17 -18.84 8.99
C PHE A 95 -5.88 -17.52 8.72
N ARG A 96 -7.16 -17.52 8.34
CA ARG A 96 -7.95 -16.30 8.14
C ARG A 96 -8.04 -15.41 9.38
N ASP A 97 -7.92 -15.98 10.58
CA ASP A 97 -8.08 -15.26 11.84
C ASP A 97 -6.79 -14.65 12.38
N ILE A 98 -5.68 -14.75 11.63
CA ILE A 98 -4.38 -14.20 12.05
C ILE A 98 -4.43 -12.71 12.40
N LEU A 99 -5.23 -11.91 11.69
CA LEU A 99 -5.41 -10.47 11.98
C LEU A 99 -6.20 -10.19 13.27
N GLY A 100 -7.06 -11.12 13.67
CA GLY A 100 -7.81 -11.02 14.94
C GLY A 100 -7.00 -11.55 16.12
N ILE A 101 -6.21 -12.60 15.91
CA ILE A 101 -5.36 -13.23 16.93
C ILE A 101 -4.14 -12.36 17.24
N ARG A 102 -3.48 -11.82 16.21
CA ARG A 102 -2.26 -11.00 16.31
C ARG A 102 -1.09 -11.79 16.90
N ASP A 103 -0.18 -11.10 17.58
CA ASP A 103 1.01 -11.64 18.25
C ASP A 103 0.91 -11.63 19.79
N GLY A 104 -0.26 -11.24 20.33
CA GLY A 104 -0.50 -11.17 21.77
C GLY A 104 0.03 -9.90 22.44
N MET A 105 0.68 -8.99 21.72
CA MET A 105 1.14 -7.71 22.26
C MET A 105 -0.04 -6.85 22.73
N ARG A 106 0.07 -6.28 23.94
CA ARG A 106 -0.93 -5.39 24.54
C ARG A 106 -0.26 -4.09 24.95
N GLU A 107 -0.89 -2.97 24.63
CA GLU A 107 -0.42 -1.65 25.03
C GLU A 107 -0.47 -1.49 26.57
N ALA A 108 -1.62 -1.81 27.17
CA ALA A 108 -1.78 -1.90 28.62
C ALA A 108 -1.68 -3.35 29.09
N MET A 109 -0.45 -3.88 29.23
CA MET A 109 -0.23 -5.31 29.55
C MET A 109 -0.93 -5.81 30.81
N TYR A 110 -1.11 -4.95 31.82
CA TYR A 110 -1.73 -5.31 33.11
C TYR A 110 -3.23 -4.98 33.20
N ASP A 111 -3.79 -4.32 32.18
CA ASP A 111 -5.23 -4.08 32.12
C ASP A 111 -5.92 -5.26 31.44
N LEU A 112 -6.61 -6.08 32.23
CA LEU A 112 -7.36 -7.23 31.74
C LEU A 112 -8.66 -6.86 31.02
N PHE A 113 -9.14 -5.62 31.19
CA PHE A 113 -10.38 -5.10 30.62
C PHE A 113 -10.14 -4.17 29.42
N ALA A 114 -8.87 -3.92 29.06
CA ALA A 114 -8.52 -3.09 27.93
C ALA A 114 -9.24 -3.58 26.64
N PRO A 115 -9.95 -2.70 25.93
CA PRO A 115 -10.66 -3.07 24.72
C PRO A 115 -9.66 -3.50 23.64
N ARG A 116 -10.02 -4.50 22.83
CA ARG A 116 -9.21 -4.87 21.68
C ARG A 116 -9.26 -3.75 20.63
N PRO A 117 -8.12 -3.37 20.04
CA PRO A 117 -8.11 -2.46 18.91
C PRO A 117 -9.01 -2.98 17.78
N PRO A 118 -9.62 -2.09 16.96
CA PRO A 118 -10.38 -2.49 15.79
C PRO A 118 -9.59 -3.43 14.87
N GLU A 119 -10.29 -4.35 14.20
CA GLU A 119 -9.66 -5.26 13.25
C GLU A 119 -9.40 -4.57 11.91
N LEU A 120 -8.19 -4.73 11.35
CA LEU A 120 -7.82 -4.16 10.03
C LEU A 120 -8.75 -4.62 8.89
N VAL A 121 -9.20 -5.87 8.96
CA VAL A 121 -10.16 -6.45 8.01
C VAL A 121 -11.23 -7.16 8.82
N ARG A 122 -12.50 -6.86 8.57
CA ARG A 122 -13.62 -7.53 9.26
C ARG A 122 -13.54 -9.04 9.03
N ARG A 123 -13.80 -9.84 10.07
CA ARG A 123 -13.80 -11.30 9.96
C ARG A 123 -14.59 -11.86 8.76
N ALA A 124 -15.74 -11.29 8.44
CA ALA A 124 -16.59 -11.72 7.31
C ALA A 124 -15.95 -11.49 5.92
N ASP A 125 -14.97 -10.60 5.84
CA ASP A 125 -14.21 -10.27 4.63
C ASP A 125 -12.86 -11.02 4.56
N ARG A 126 -12.65 -12.02 5.43
CA ARG A 126 -11.47 -12.89 5.42
C ARG A 126 -11.86 -14.26 4.86
N LEU A 127 -11.30 -14.58 3.70
CA LEU A 127 -11.57 -15.81 2.96
C LEU A 127 -10.37 -16.73 3.03
N GLU A 128 -10.67 -18.02 3.04
CA GLU A 128 -9.66 -19.07 3.07
C GLU A 128 -9.46 -19.65 1.68
N VAL A 129 -8.23 -20.06 1.40
CA VAL A 129 -7.84 -20.86 0.24
C VAL A 129 -7.32 -22.19 0.75
N ARG A 130 -7.74 -23.29 0.13
CA ARG A 130 -7.33 -24.65 0.47
C ARG A 130 -6.04 -25.00 -0.26
N GLU A 131 -4.93 -24.47 0.26
CA GLU A 131 -3.57 -24.81 -0.13
C GLU A 131 -2.66 -24.88 1.11
N ARG A 132 -1.45 -25.40 0.94
CA ARG A 132 -0.43 -25.33 1.99
C ARG A 132 0.95 -25.40 1.37
N MET A 133 1.78 -24.40 1.66
CA MET A 133 3.20 -24.42 1.36
C MET A 133 3.98 -24.87 2.59
N GLY A 134 5.01 -25.70 2.38
CA GLY A 134 5.95 -26.11 3.41
C GLY A 134 7.03 -25.05 3.66
N ARG A 135 7.73 -25.17 4.78
CA ARG A 135 8.87 -24.28 5.13
C ARG A 135 10.01 -24.32 4.12
N ASP A 136 10.11 -25.41 3.37
CA ASP A 136 11.09 -25.66 2.32
C ASP A 136 10.62 -25.15 0.94
N GLY A 137 9.50 -24.44 0.89
CA GLY A 137 8.92 -23.94 -0.35
C GLY A 137 8.26 -25.03 -1.21
N ARG A 138 8.07 -26.25 -0.69
CA ARG A 138 7.39 -27.33 -1.40
C ARG A 138 5.90 -27.38 -1.04
N PRO A 139 4.99 -27.58 -2.02
CA PRO A 139 3.57 -27.73 -1.72
C PRO A 139 3.29 -28.97 -0.85
N ILE A 140 2.65 -28.78 0.30
CA ILE A 140 2.10 -29.86 1.13
C ILE A 140 0.66 -30.16 0.69
N VAL A 141 -0.14 -29.12 0.46
CA VAL A 141 -1.47 -29.23 -0.15
C VAL A 141 -1.44 -28.42 -1.45
N PRO A 142 -1.65 -29.06 -2.62
CA PRO A 142 -1.56 -28.38 -3.90
C PRO A 142 -2.71 -27.38 -4.10
N LEU A 143 -2.42 -26.25 -4.73
CA LEU A 143 -3.44 -25.30 -5.17
C LEU A 143 -4.07 -25.75 -6.49
N THR A 144 -5.33 -26.18 -6.45
CA THR A 144 -6.08 -26.64 -7.63
C THR A 144 -6.76 -25.50 -8.38
N ARG A 145 -7.19 -25.75 -9.62
CA ARG A 145 -7.90 -24.74 -10.43
C ARG A 145 -9.31 -24.47 -9.91
N GLU A 146 -9.97 -25.51 -9.41
CA GLU A 146 -11.31 -25.46 -8.83
C GLU A 146 -11.32 -24.59 -7.58
N GLU A 147 -10.27 -24.73 -6.76
CA GLU A 147 -10.11 -23.95 -5.54
C GLU A 147 -9.87 -22.47 -5.84
N ILE A 148 -9.02 -22.15 -6.83
CA ILE A 148 -8.86 -20.77 -7.32
C ILE A 148 -10.20 -20.21 -7.79
N ALA A 149 -10.95 -20.96 -8.60
CA ALA A 149 -12.25 -20.52 -9.10
C ALA A 149 -13.26 -20.26 -7.97
N ARG A 150 -13.29 -21.12 -6.95
CA ARG A 150 -14.12 -20.96 -5.75
C ARG A 150 -13.78 -19.67 -5.00
N VAL A 151 -12.50 -19.42 -4.78
CA VAL A 151 -12.01 -18.22 -4.08
C VAL A 151 -12.32 -16.95 -4.86
N VAL A 152 -12.05 -16.93 -6.17
CA VAL A 152 -12.41 -15.82 -7.06
C VAL A 152 -13.91 -15.52 -6.98
N GLY A 153 -14.76 -16.55 -7.06
CA GLY A 153 -16.21 -16.39 -6.92
C GLY A 153 -16.62 -15.83 -5.55
N ALA A 154 -15.97 -16.30 -4.48
CA ALA A 154 -16.21 -15.81 -3.13
C ALA A 154 -15.78 -14.35 -2.96
N VAL A 155 -14.62 -13.94 -3.49
CA VAL A 155 -14.17 -12.54 -3.46
C VAL A 155 -15.12 -11.65 -4.27
N ARG A 156 -15.52 -12.06 -5.48
CA ARG A 156 -16.48 -11.30 -6.32
C ARG A 156 -17.78 -11.00 -5.59
N ARG A 157 -18.36 -12.00 -4.89
CA ARG A 157 -19.60 -11.81 -4.11
C ARG A 157 -19.47 -10.77 -3.00
N ARG A 158 -18.25 -10.45 -2.56
CA ARG A 158 -18.00 -9.48 -1.48
C ARG A 158 -17.90 -8.06 -2.01
N ARG A 159 -17.76 -7.86 -3.33
CA ARG A 159 -17.59 -6.52 -3.95
C ARG A 159 -16.53 -5.68 -3.21
N PRO A 160 -15.29 -6.16 -3.08
CA PRO A 160 -14.23 -5.43 -2.38
C PRO A 160 -13.89 -4.12 -3.09
N ARG A 161 -13.37 -3.14 -2.33
CA ARG A 161 -12.63 -2.01 -2.89
C ARG A 161 -11.20 -2.41 -3.25
N SER A 162 -10.62 -3.33 -2.48
CA SER A 162 -9.31 -3.93 -2.75
C SER A 162 -9.18 -5.33 -2.15
N VAL A 163 -8.18 -6.09 -2.60
CA VAL A 163 -7.92 -7.46 -2.14
C VAL A 163 -6.49 -7.59 -1.66
N ALA A 164 -6.30 -8.25 -0.52
CA ALA A 164 -5.00 -8.67 -0.01
C ALA A 164 -4.89 -10.19 -0.09
N VAL A 165 -3.79 -10.71 -0.62
CA VAL A 165 -3.48 -12.14 -0.64
C VAL A 165 -2.25 -12.38 0.21
N ALA A 166 -2.39 -13.14 1.29
CA ALA A 166 -1.32 -13.47 2.22
C ALA A 166 -1.38 -14.95 2.61
N LEU A 167 -0.62 -15.78 1.91
CA LEU A 167 -0.54 -17.22 2.15
C LEU A 167 0.66 -17.54 3.05
N LEU A 168 0.58 -18.67 3.74
CA LEU A 168 1.67 -19.14 4.59
C LEU A 168 2.89 -19.54 3.78
N PHE A 169 4.08 -19.27 4.34
CA PHE A 169 5.37 -19.60 3.72
C PHE A 169 5.55 -19.04 2.30
N SER A 170 4.81 -17.99 1.93
CA SER A 170 4.97 -17.29 0.65
C SER A 170 6.36 -16.66 0.48
N TYR A 171 7.02 -16.30 1.59
CA TYR A 171 8.43 -15.87 1.61
C TYR A 171 9.41 -16.98 1.15
N ALA A 172 9.06 -18.25 1.35
CA ALA A 172 9.87 -19.40 0.90
C ALA A 172 9.52 -19.79 -0.54
N SER A 173 8.23 -19.75 -0.89
CA SER A 173 7.76 -19.94 -2.26
C SER A 173 6.39 -19.27 -2.44
N ASP A 174 6.34 -18.28 -3.34
CA ASP A 174 5.12 -17.51 -3.61
C ASP A 174 4.29 -18.07 -4.77
N ALA A 175 4.62 -19.27 -5.27
CA ALA A 175 4.00 -19.84 -6.46
C ALA A 175 2.46 -19.95 -6.34
N HIS A 176 1.94 -20.39 -5.19
CA HIS A 176 0.49 -20.42 -4.95
C HIS A 176 -0.09 -19.01 -4.81
N GLU A 177 0.62 -18.12 -4.11
CA GLU A 177 0.16 -16.76 -3.84
C GLU A 177 0.05 -15.94 -5.14
N ARG A 178 1.03 -16.05 -6.04
CA ARG A 178 0.98 -15.45 -7.38
C ARG A 178 -0.17 -15.99 -8.21
N ARG A 179 -0.36 -17.32 -8.25
CA ARG A 179 -1.47 -17.93 -9.01
C ARG A 179 -2.85 -17.45 -8.54
N VAL A 180 -3.05 -17.31 -7.24
CA VAL A 180 -4.30 -16.74 -6.68
C VAL A 180 -4.42 -15.27 -7.05
N THR A 181 -3.34 -14.50 -6.86
CA THR A 181 -3.28 -13.06 -7.17
C THR A 181 -3.62 -12.79 -8.64
N ASP A 182 -3.00 -13.50 -9.57
CA ASP A 182 -3.20 -13.30 -11.01
C ASP A 182 -4.62 -13.67 -11.44
N ALA A 183 -5.18 -14.74 -10.88
CA ALA A 183 -6.57 -15.11 -11.12
C ALA A 183 -7.55 -14.04 -10.62
N LEU A 184 -7.28 -13.45 -9.46
CA LEU A 184 -8.08 -12.34 -8.91
C LEU A 184 -7.96 -11.08 -9.76
N ARG A 185 -6.75 -10.69 -10.17
CA ARG A 185 -6.51 -9.54 -11.06
C ARG A 185 -7.28 -9.71 -12.38
N LYS A 186 -7.25 -10.91 -12.98
CA LYS A 186 -7.98 -11.20 -14.21
C LYS A 186 -9.50 -11.16 -14.03
N ALA A 187 -10.01 -11.62 -12.89
CA ALA A 187 -11.44 -11.72 -12.62
C ALA A 187 -12.09 -10.45 -12.08
N LEU A 188 -11.28 -9.50 -11.60
CA LEU A 188 -11.71 -8.25 -10.96
C LEU A 188 -11.00 -7.05 -11.62
N PRO A 189 -11.25 -6.77 -12.91
CA PRO A 189 -10.67 -5.60 -13.56
C PRO A 189 -11.08 -4.33 -12.79
N GLY A 190 -10.11 -3.47 -12.49
CA GLY A 190 -10.32 -2.23 -11.71
C GLY A 190 -10.32 -2.39 -10.19
N VAL A 191 -10.17 -3.61 -9.66
CA VAL A 191 -9.96 -3.81 -8.21
C VAL A 191 -8.48 -4.08 -7.95
N PRO A 192 -7.78 -3.24 -7.18
CA PRO A 192 -6.39 -3.49 -6.82
C PRO A 192 -6.24 -4.78 -5.99
N VAL A 193 -5.31 -5.64 -6.42
CA VAL A 193 -4.95 -6.89 -5.73
C VAL A 193 -3.49 -6.83 -5.31
N THR A 194 -3.28 -6.89 -4.00
CA THR A 194 -1.96 -6.81 -3.34
C THR A 194 -1.52 -8.20 -2.89
N CYS A 195 -0.35 -8.62 -3.36
CA CYS A 195 0.27 -9.89 -3.01
C CYS A 195 1.26 -9.66 -1.86
N SER A 196 1.21 -10.48 -0.80
CA SER A 196 2.10 -10.29 0.35
C SER A 196 3.57 -10.42 -0.03
N SER A 197 3.90 -11.31 -0.96
CA SER A 197 5.26 -11.47 -1.49
C SER A 197 5.76 -10.32 -2.37
N ASP A 198 4.90 -9.41 -2.81
CA ASP A 198 5.33 -8.18 -3.47
C ASP A 198 5.53 -7.03 -2.46
N VAL A 199 4.94 -7.14 -1.25
CA VAL A 199 4.99 -6.12 -0.20
C VAL A 199 6.11 -6.40 0.82
N SER A 200 6.15 -7.61 1.36
CA SER A 200 7.12 -8.04 2.37
C SER A 200 7.32 -9.55 2.29
N ARG A 201 8.49 -9.97 1.80
CA ARG A 201 8.91 -11.38 1.73
C ARG A 201 9.65 -11.81 2.99
N GLU A 202 9.03 -11.56 4.14
CA GLU A 202 9.63 -11.84 5.43
C GLU A 202 8.90 -12.96 6.19
N PHE A 203 9.66 -13.62 7.06
CA PHE A 203 9.12 -14.57 8.03
C PHE A 203 8.27 -13.82 9.07
N ARG A 204 7.28 -14.52 9.64
CA ARG A 204 6.20 -14.04 10.55
C ARG A 204 4.93 -13.55 9.85
N GLU A 205 3.88 -14.30 10.11
CA GLU A 205 2.63 -14.27 9.36
C GLU A 205 1.75 -13.08 9.73
N TYR A 206 1.67 -12.74 11.02
CA TYR A 206 0.90 -11.59 11.48
C TYR A 206 1.42 -10.26 10.90
N PRO A 207 2.69 -9.87 11.10
CA PRO A 207 3.17 -8.59 10.56
C PRO A 207 3.10 -8.57 9.04
N ARG A 208 3.46 -9.65 8.34
CA ARG A 208 3.33 -9.74 6.87
C ARG A 208 1.89 -9.53 6.41
N THR A 209 0.93 -10.21 7.05
CA THR A 209 -0.49 -10.10 6.68
C THR A 209 -1.05 -8.71 7.01
N ALA A 210 -0.69 -8.14 8.17
CA ALA A 210 -1.12 -6.81 8.58
C ALA A 210 -0.60 -5.73 7.62
N THR A 211 0.69 -5.76 7.28
CA THR A 211 1.30 -4.84 6.31
C THR A 211 0.66 -4.98 4.94
N THR A 212 0.38 -6.20 4.47
CA THR A 212 -0.29 -6.44 3.18
C THR A 212 -1.73 -5.91 3.18
N ALA A 213 -2.47 -6.11 4.28
CA ALA A 213 -3.84 -5.60 4.41
C ALA A 213 -3.87 -4.07 4.45
N ILE A 214 -2.95 -3.44 5.19
CA ILE A 214 -2.78 -1.99 5.22
C ILE A 214 -2.45 -1.45 3.82
N ALA A 215 -1.45 -2.03 3.15
CA ALA A 215 -1.06 -1.65 1.79
C ALA A 215 -2.24 -1.76 0.82
N ALA A 216 -3.02 -2.86 0.89
CA ALA A 216 -4.21 -3.05 0.07
C ALA A 216 -5.31 -2.01 0.38
N GLY A 217 -5.50 -1.63 1.64
CA GLY A 217 -6.48 -0.62 2.05
C GLY A 217 -6.08 0.81 1.67
N LEU A 218 -4.78 1.09 1.59
CA LEU A 218 -4.25 2.39 1.18
C LEU A 218 -4.22 2.56 -0.35
N ARG A 219 -4.04 1.47 -1.10
CA ARG A 219 -3.83 1.52 -2.55
C ARG A 219 -4.88 2.34 -3.31
N PRO A 220 -6.20 2.19 -3.07
CA PRO A 220 -7.19 2.99 -3.79
C PRO A 220 -7.12 4.49 -3.48
N ALA A 221 -6.75 4.88 -2.25
CA ALA A 221 -6.56 6.28 -1.88
C ALA A 221 -5.32 6.88 -2.54
N VAL A 222 -4.22 6.12 -2.60
CA VAL A 222 -2.98 6.53 -3.26
C VAL A 222 -3.16 6.60 -4.79
N GLU A 223 -3.86 5.65 -5.40
CA GLU A 223 -4.15 5.66 -6.85
C GLU A 223 -5.00 6.89 -7.24
N ARG A 224 -6.03 7.24 -6.44
CA ARG A 224 -6.80 8.49 -6.66
C ARG A 224 -5.94 9.75 -6.54
N TYR A 225 -4.91 9.71 -5.71
CA TYR A 225 -4.01 10.83 -5.48
C TYR A 225 -2.98 11.00 -6.61
N ILE A 226 -2.40 9.90 -7.10
CA ILE A 226 -1.32 9.93 -8.10
C ILE A 226 -1.84 9.95 -9.54
N GLY A 227 -2.98 9.31 -9.82
CA GLY A 227 -3.54 9.15 -11.18
C GLY A 227 -3.19 7.81 -11.81
#